data_AF-A0A651FYB0-F1
#
_entry.id   AF-A0A651FYB0-F1
#
_cell.length_a   1.000
_cell.length_b   1.000
_cell.length_c   1.000
_cell.angle_alpha   90.00
_cell.angle_beta   90.00
_cell.angle_gamma   90.00
#
_symmetry.space_group_name_H-M   'P 1'
#
loop_
_entity.id
_entity.type
_entity.pdbx_description
1 polymer ?
#
loop_
_entity_poly.entity_id
_entity_poly.type
_entity_poly.pdbx_seq_one_letter_code
_entity_poly.pdbx_strand_id
1 'polypeptide(L)'
;MTKAPQSFAERLAAAFEHLSAQRRSDIEALLQEQGIEGGLKGGIARLAGMTSVSTLSDMLAGRIRGQRYRGPLAEVLGVSPAWLEGDDSQAPDWALLPLQVYERWLRQLRIAWQAWFVDRRGGPSATTAMGLRLGTVSGGFRLNTQERQELAQRLDLATDDPTLDALSEGAWHRIPFAMQLAIAEELGAQAPEHPDLVAAGHHAAQQAAQEKHLVSQRLHEQSLRHYLPTHLVQVTRLALVSLRQQRSYQGKSTTAVDDALELIWRQHLLRHNREHETPPAGFCEETGRTHWTPIETLLARYHDDDDEGDERYQSLPGI
;
A
#
# COMPACT_ATOMS: atom_id res chain seq x y z
N MET A 1 -1.47 -1.21 -16.82
CA MET A 1 -1.43 -0.02 -17.70
C MET A 1 -1.54 1.20 -16.80
N THR A 2 -0.44 1.88 -16.53
CA THR A 2 -0.44 3.17 -15.82
C THR A 2 -1.02 4.21 -16.77
N LYS A 3 -2.23 4.72 -16.47
CA LYS A 3 -2.78 5.89 -17.17
C LYS A 3 -1.74 7.02 -17.04
N ALA A 4 -1.46 7.72 -18.13
CA ALA A 4 -0.63 8.92 -18.09
C ALA A 4 -1.17 9.88 -16.99
N PRO A 5 -0.29 10.63 -16.30
CA PRO A 5 -0.72 11.54 -15.25
C PRO A 5 -1.78 12.48 -15.81
N GLN A 6 -2.98 12.47 -15.21
CA GLN A 6 -4.09 13.31 -15.64
C GLN A 6 -3.65 14.77 -15.64
N SER A 7 -3.92 15.48 -16.73
CA SER A 7 -3.58 16.90 -16.83
C SER A 7 -4.41 17.73 -15.85
N PHE A 8 -3.92 18.91 -15.46
CA PHE A 8 -4.68 19.85 -14.61
C PHE A 8 -6.11 20.09 -15.12
N ALA A 9 -6.29 20.19 -16.44
CA ALA A 9 -7.60 20.43 -17.04
C ALA A 9 -8.56 19.24 -16.84
N GLU A 10 -8.07 18.01 -16.95
CA GLU A 10 -8.85 16.80 -16.70
C GLU A 10 -9.26 16.69 -15.23
N ARG A 11 -8.32 16.95 -14.30
CA ARG A 11 -8.60 16.95 -12.85
C ARG A 11 -9.58 18.04 -12.46
N LEU A 12 -9.44 19.24 -13.05
CA LEU A 12 -10.37 20.34 -12.85
C LEU A 12 -11.77 19.97 -13.37
N ALA A 13 -11.87 19.39 -14.57
CA ALA A 13 -13.15 18.94 -15.11
C ALA A 13 -13.80 17.86 -14.23
N ALA A 14 -13.01 16.89 -13.77
CA ALA A 14 -13.49 15.85 -12.85
C ALA A 14 -13.99 16.44 -11.52
N ALA A 15 -13.32 17.45 -10.96
CA ALA A 15 -13.78 18.12 -9.75
C ALA A 15 -15.13 18.83 -9.93
N PHE A 16 -15.40 19.40 -11.11
CA PHE A 16 -16.73 19.95 -11.43
C PHE A 16 -17.80 18.87 -11.57
N GLU A 17 -17.46 17.75 -12.20
CA GLU A 17 -18.37 16.63 -12.41
C GLU A 17 -18.79 16.00 -11.07
N HIS A 18 -17.82 15.76 -10.19
CA HIS A 18 -18.00 15.09 -8.90
C HIS A 18 -18.30 16.06 -7.74
N LEU A 19 -18.71 17.30 -8.01
CA LEU A 19 -19.09 18.24 -6.98
C LEU A 19 -20.26 17.68 -6.15
N SER A 20 -20.02 17.42 -4.85
CA SER A 20 -21.02 16.84 -3.97
C SER A 20 -22.26 17.73 -3.83
N ALA A 21 -23.42 17.14 -3.53
CA ALA A 21 -24.67 17.88 -3.35
C ALA A 21 -24.54 18.93 -2.23
N GLN A 22 -23.88 18.57 -1.13
CA GLN A 22 -23.58 19.50 -0.04
C GLN A 22 -22.71 20.66 -0.53
N ARG A 23 -21.62 20.37 -1.25
CA ARG A 23 -20.72 21.42 -1.72
C ARG A 23 -21.38 22.34 -2.74
N ARG A 24 -22.26 21.80 -3.60
CA ARG A 24 -23.11 22.60 -4.50
C ARG A 24 -23.99 23.56 -3.71
N SER A 25 -24.67 23.07 -2.67
CA SER A 25 -25.50 23.89 -1.79
C SER A 25 -24.69 24.97 -1.06
N ASP A 26 -23.50 24.64 -0.56
CA ASP A 26 -22.62 25.60 0.12
C ASP A 26 -22.17 26.72 -0.84
N ILE A 27 -21.82 26.34 -2.08
CA ILE A 27 -21.45 27.31 -3.12
C ILE A 27 -22.65 28.18 -3.48
N GLU A 28 -23.84 27.61 -3.68
CA GLU A 28 -25.04 28.38 -3.99
C GLU A 28 -25.40 29.38 -2.88
N ALA A 29 -25.26 28.98 -1.61
CA ALA A 29 -25.42 29.87 -0.48
C ALA A 29 -24.40 31.02 -0.47
N LEU A 30 -23.12 30.72 -0.73
CA LEU A 30 -22.06 31.73 -0.86
C LEU A 30 -22.32 32.71 -2.02
N LEU A 31 -22.85 32.22 -3.14
CA LEU A 31 -23.21 33.08 -4.28
C LEU A 31 -24.35 34.04 -3.92
N GLN A 32 -25.36 33.57 -3.19
CA GLN A 32 -26.47 34.41 -2.72
C GLN A 32 -25.99 35.46 -1.72
N GLU A 33 -25.14 35.08 -0.75
CA GLU A 33 -24.58 35.98 0.25
C GLU A 33 -23.76 37.10 -0.39
N GLN A 34 -22.99 36.79 -1.43
CA GLN A 34 -22.16 37.76 -2.14
C GLN A 34 -22.90 38.51 -3.27
N GLY A 35 -24.20 38.25 -3.47
CA GLY A 35 -25.00 38.86 -4.54
C GLY A 35 -24.49 38.53 -5.95
N ILE A 36 -23.87 37.37 -6.13
CA ILE A 36 -23.33 36.91 -7.42
C ILE A 36 -24.45 36.21 -8.20
N GLU A 37 -24.99 36.89 -9.21
CA GLU A 37 -25.98 36.32 -10.12
C GLU A 37 -25.33 35.43 -11.20
N GLY A 38 -25.94 34.27 -11.48
CA GLY A 38 -25.54 33.40 -12.59
C GLY A 38 -25.63 31.90 -12.29
N GLY A 39 -25.27 31.07 -13.27
CA GLY A 39 -25.18 29.62 -13.10
C GLY A 39 -23.92 29.18 -12.35
N LEU A 40 -23.94 27.97 -11.78
CA LEU A 40 -22.89 27.41 -10.91
C LEU A 40 -21.46 27.60 -11.45
N LYS A 41 -21.23 27.32 -12.74
CA LYS A 41 -19.91 27.49 -13.38
C LYS A 41 -19.44 28.96 -13.37
N GLY A 42 -20.35 29.89 -13.65
CA GLY A 42 -20.05 31.32 -13.63
C GLY A 42 -19.83 31.84 -12.21
N GLY A 43 -20.63 31.35 -11.25
CA GLY A 43 -20.46 31.62 -9.84
C GLY A 43 -19.11 31.14 -9.29
N ILE A 44 -18.73 29.89 -9.58
CA ILE A 44 -17.41 29.35 -9.18
C ILE A 44 -16.27 30.16 -9.78
N ALA A 45 -16.37 30.58 -11.05
CA ALA A 45 -15.36 31.45 -11.67
C ALA A 45 -15.23 32.78 -10.91
N ARG A 46 -16.35 33.40 -10.52
CA ARG A 46 -16.37 34.66 -9.76
C ARG A 46 -15.80 34.49 -8.35
N LEU A 47 -16.20 33.44 -7.63
CA LEU A 47 -15.67 33.11 -6.31
C LEU A 47 -14.16 32.84 -6.33
N ALA A 48 -13.66 32.21 -7.40
CA ALA A 48 -12.23 32.02 -7.63
C ALA A 48 -11.48 33.29 -8.09
N GLY A 49 -12.14 34.45 -8.12
CA GLY A 49 -11.55 35.75 -8.48
C GLY A 49 -11.37 35.98 -9.97
N MET A 50 -12.05 35.22 -10.84
CA MET A 50 -11.97 35.42 -12.28
C MET A 50 -12.91 36.53 -12.75
N THR A 51 -12.40 37.38 -13.64
CA THR A 51 -13.19 38.45 -14.28
C THR A 51 -14.19 37.92 -15.31
N SER A 52 -13.94 36.75 -15.91
CA SER A 52 -14.81 36.16 -16.93
C SER A 52 -14.90 34.64 -16.82
N VAL A 53 -16.08 34.09 -17.16
CA VAL A 53 -16.32 32.65 -17.27
C VAL A 53 -15.57 32.02 -18.46
N SER A 54 -15.19 32.82 -19.45
CA SER A 54 -14.37 32.36 -20.57
C SER A 54 -13.00 31.85 -20.10
N THR A 55 -12.41 32.50 -19.10
CA THR A 55 -11.13 32.07 -18.49
C THR A 55 -11.24 30.66 -17.92
N LEU A 56 -12.29 30.39 -17.13
CA LEU A 56 -12.54 29.04 -16.60
C LEU A 56 -12.78 28.03 -17.72
N SER A 57 -13.49 28.43 -18.78
CA SER A 57 -13.77 27.55 -19.92
C SER A 57 -12.51 27.19 -20.72
N ASP A 58 -11.59 28.14 -20.87
CA ASP A 58 -10.29 27.90 -21.50
C ASP A 58 -9.38 27.03 -20.62
N MET A 59 -9.46 27.16 -19.29
CA MET A 59 -8.75 26.28 -18.34
C MET A 59 -9.27 24.84 -18.41
N LEU A 60 -10.59 24.65 -18.40
CA LEU A 60 -11.24 23.33 -18.56
C LEU A 60 -10.91 22.68 -19.91
N ALA A 61 -10.72 23.49 -20.95
CA ALA A 61 -10.29 23.02 -22.27
C ALA A 61 -8.75 22.82 -22.39
N GLY A 62 -7.99 23.07 -21.32
CA GLY A 62 -6.52 22.98 -21.33
C GLY A 62 -5.82 24.05 -22.18
N ARG A 63 -6.53 25.07 -22.66
CA ARG A 63 -5.99 26.13 -23.51
C ARG A 63 -5.15 27.15 -22.74
N ILE A 64 -5.43 27.34 -21.46
CA ILE A 64 -4.65 28.21 -20.57
C ILE A 64 -4.35 27.53 -19.24
N ARG A 65 -3.20 27.83 -18.63
CA ARG A 65 -2.74 27.20 -17.39
C ARG A 65 -3.35 27.78 -16.11
N GLY A 66 -3.77 29.05 -16.15
CA GLY A 66 -4.50 29.71 -15.06
C GLY A 66 -3.86 29.62 -13.66
N GLN A 67 -2.52 29.65 -13.55
CA GLN A 67 -1.78 29.39 -12.30
C GLN A 67 -2.31 30.16 -11.09
N ARG A 68 -2.62 31.46 -11.25
CA ARG A 68 -3.14 32.30 -10.16
C ARG A 68 -4.49 31.86 -9.59
N TYR A 69 -5.26 31.07 -10.34
CA TYR A 69 -6.61 30.64 -9.95
C TYR A 69 -6.67 29.22 -9.43
N ARG A 70 -5.56 28.47 -9.44
CA ARG A 70 -5.58 27.05 -9.04
C ARG A 70 -5.96 26.84 -7.58
N GLY A 71 -5.31 27.57 -6.67
CA GLY A 71 -5.63 27.54 -5.24
C GLY A 71 -7.09 27.94 -4.96
N PRO A 72 -7.54 29.13 -5.43
CA PRO A 72 -8.93 29.55 -5.26
C PRO A 72 -9.95 28.57 -5.85
N LEU A 73 -9.67 27.98 -7.03
CA LEU A 73 -10.52 26.94 -7.59
C LEU A 73 -10.56 25.68 -6.72
N ALA A 74 -9.40 25.22 -6.23
CA ALA A 74 -9.32 24.07 -5.35
C ALA A 74 -10.17 24.26 -4.09
N GLU A 75 -10.05 25.44 -3.47
CA GLU A 75 -10.80 25.83 -2.28
C GLU A 75 -12.31 25.85 -2.55
N VAL A 76 -12.76 26.54 -3.61
CA VAL A 76 -14.18 26.58 -3.97
C VAL A 76 -14.72 25.18 -4.26
N LEU A 77 -13.97 24.36 -5.00
CA LEU A 77 -14.37 23.00 -5.37
C LEU A 77 -14.26 21.99 -4.22
N GLY A 78 -13.60 22.35 -3.11
CA GLY A 78 -13.41 21.45 -1.97
C GLY A 78 -12.40 20.33 -2.23
N VAL A 79 -11.38 20.58 -3.05
CA VAL A 79 -10.29 19.63 -3.35
C VAL A 79 -8.94 20.20 -2.96
N SER A 80 -7.93 19.34 -2.79
CA SER A 80 -6.57 19.80 -2.52
C SER A 80 -5.98 20.52 -3.74
N PRO A 81 -5.33 21.68 -3.56
CA PRO A 81 -4.55 22.33 -4.62
C PRO A 81 -3.48 21.40 -5.19
N ALA A 82 -2.79 20.64 -4.32
CA ALA A 82 -1.74 19.71 -4.73
C ALA A 82 -2.30 18.62 -5.65
N TRP A 83 -3.51 18.12 -5.37
CA TRP A 83 -4.16 17.14 -6.23
C TRP A 83 -4.48 17.69 -7.61
N LEU A 84 -5.02 18.90 -7.72
CA LEU A 84 -5.25 19.53 -9.03
C LEU A 84 -3.95 19.67 -9.83
N GLU A 85 -2.81 19.84 -9.16
CA GLU A 85 -1.49 19.98 -9.78
C GLU A 85 -0.81 18.66 -10.15
N GLY A 86 -1.40 17.52 -9.77
CA GLY A 86 -0.91 16.20 -10.13
C GLY A 86 -0.40 15.36 -8.97
N ASP A 87 -0.45 15.86 -7.73
CA ASP A 87 -0.06 15.08 -6.55
C ASP A 87 -1.22 14.22 -6.03
N ASP A 88 -1.11 12.91 -6.24
CA ASP A 88 -2.13 11.95 -5.82
C ASP A 88 -2.13 11.67 -4.30
N SER A 89 -1.16 12.19 -3.54
CA SER A 89 -1.10 12.01 -2.08
C SER A 89 -2.34 12.54 -1.36
N GLN A 90 -2.99 13.57 -1.92
CA GLN A 90 -4.19 14.22 -1.40
C GLN A 90 -5.38 14.14 -2.36
N ALA A 91 -5.46 13.07 -3.15
CA ALA A 91 -6.59 12.85 -4.03
C ALA A 91 -7.91 12.76 -3.25
N PRO A 92 -9.02 13.36 -3.75
CA PRO A 92 -10.33 13.19 -3.15
C PRO A 92 -10.79 11.74 -3.33
N ASP A 93 -11.67 11.28 -2.44
CA ASP A 93 -12.05 9.87 -2.37
C ASP A 93 -12.67 9.35 -3.68
N TRP A 94 -13.49 10.14 -4.37
CA TRP A 94 -14.06 9.77 -5.68
C TRP A 94 -13.02 9.62 -6.81
N ALA A 95 -11.80 10.15 -6.64
CA ALA A 95 -10.71 10.01 -7.61
C ALA A 95 -9.84 8.77 -7.34
N LEU A 96 -10.06 8.09 -6.22
CA LEU A 96 -9.29 6.92 -5.79
C LEU A 96 -9.98 5.62 -6.15
N LEU A 97 -9.19 4.54 -6.19
CA LEU A 97 -9.76 3.20 -6.27
C LEU A 97 -10.53 2.88 -4.99
N PRO A 98 -11.64 2.11 -5.06
CA PRO A 98 -12.44 1.77 -3.88
C PRO A 98 -11.61 1.24 -2.70
N LEU A 99 -10.62 0.37 -2.97
CA LEU A 99 -9.73 -0.16 -1.94
C LEU A 99 -8.90 0.92 -1.23
N GLN A 100 -8.43 1.93 -1.96
CA GLN A 100 -7.64 3.04 -1.39
C GLN A 100 -8.51 3.93 -0.50
N VAL A 101 -9.76 4.17 -0.92
CA VAL A 101 -10.75 4.91 -0.12
C VAL A 101 -11.06 4.15 1.16
N TYR A 102 -11.28 2.83 1.05
CA TYR A 102 -11.49 1.97 2.20
C TYR A 102 -10.30 2.00 3.15
N GLU A 103 -9.06 1.86 2.67
CA GLU A 103 -7.87 1.90 3.53
C GLU A 103 -7.68 3.26 4.21
N ARG A 104 -7.98 4.35 3.52
CA ARG A 104 -7.91 5.72 4.07
C ARG A 104 -8.91 5.89 5.22
N TRP A 105 -10.17 5.52 5.00
CA TRP A 105 -11.19 5.58 6.05
C TRP A 105 -10.87 4.62 7.20
N LEU A 106 -10.46 3.39 6.88
CA LEU A 106 -10.11 2.37 7.87
C LEU A 106 -8.92 2.81 8.73
N ARG A 107 -7.97 3.57 8.19
CA ARG A 107 -6.88 4.16 8.96
C ARG A 107 -7.41 5.07 10.07
N GLN A 108 -8.39 5.92 9.77
CA GLN A 108 -9.02 6.79 10.77
C GLN A 108 -9.78 5.98 11.81
N LEU A 109 -10.52 4.95 11.38
CA LEU A 109 -11.20 4.03 12.28
C LEU A 109 -10.22 3.30 13.22
N ARG A 110 -9.07 2.83 12.71
CA ARG A 110 -8.02 2.20 13.50
C ARG A 110 -7.39 3.14 14.51
N ILE A 111 -7.24 4.42 14.16
CA ILE A 111 -6.77 5.46 15.09
C ILE A 111 -7.78 5.65 16.21
N ALA A 112 -9.07 5.76 15.90
CA ALA A 112 -10.13 5.86 16.91
C ALA A 112 -10.19 4.63 17.82
N TRP A 113 -10.03 3.44 17.25
CA TRP A 113 -9.93 2.18 18.00
C TRP A 113 -8.74 2.17 18.96
N GLN A 114 -7.57 2.60 18.48
CA GLN A 114 -6.36 2.72 19.30
C GLN A 114 -6.55 3.73 20.43
N ALA A 115 -7.13 4.89 20.15
CA ALA A 115 -7.41 5.92 21.14
C ALA A 115 -8.31 5.39 22.25
N TRP A 116 -9.44 4.78 21.89
CA TRP A 116 -10.37 4.17 22.84
C TRP A 116 -9.68 3.13 23.74
N PHE A 117 -8.84 2.28 23.16
CA PHE A 117 -8.11 1.26 23.92
C PHE A 117 -7.07 1.84 24.88
N VAL A 118 -6.35 2.90 24.48
CA VAL A 118 -5.34 3.56 25.31
C VAL A 118 -5.98 4.31 26.48
N ASP A 119 -7.08 5.02 26.23
CA ASP A 119 -7.83 5.74 27.27
C ASP A 119 -8.36 4.79 28.34
N ARG A 120 -8.82 3.60 27.93
CA ARG A 120 -9.32 2.55 28.83
C ARG A 120 -8.29 1.99 29.80
N ARG A 121 -7.02 1.97 29.38
CA ARG A 121 -5.92 1.35 30.15
C ARG A 121 -5.09 2.38 30.92
N GLY A 122 -5.56 3.63 31.00
CA GLY A 122 -4.86 4.71 31.69
C GLY A 122 -3.52 5.06 31.03
N GLY A 123 -3.40 4.80 29.72
CA GLY A 123 -2.21 5.17 28.95
C GLY A 123 -2.16 6.68 28.69
N PRO A 124 -1.02 7.22 28.26
CA PRO A 124 -0.93 8.64 27.86
C PRO A 124 -1.92 8.90 26.72
N SER A 125 -2.58 10.06 26.72
CA SER A 125 -3.65 10.40 25.77
C SER A 125 -3.29 10.07 24.31
N ALA A 126 -4.31 9.75 23.51
CA ALA A 126 -4.18 9.37 22.10
C ALA A 126 -3.15 10.20 21.29
N THR A 127 -3.05 11.50 21.55
CA THR A 127 -2.11 12.43 20.93
C THR A 127 -0.63 12.14 21.25
N THR A 128 -0.35 11.62 22.45
CA THR A 128 1.00 11.24 22.90
C THR A 128 1.39 9.84 22.40
N ALA A 129 0.42 8.93 22.29
CA ALA A 129 0.62 7.61 21.68
C ALA A 129 0.83 7.69 20.15
N MET A 130 0.22 8.69 19.48
CA MET A 130 0.37 8.96 18.04
C MET A 130 1.83 9.21 17.62
N GLY A 131 2.63 9.89 18.44
CA GLY A 131 4.04 10.17 18.11
C GLY A 131 5.00 8.98 18.23
N LEU A 132 4.63 7.95 19.01
CA LEU A 132 5.55 6.86 19.40
C LEU A 132 5.30 5.52 18.68
N ARG A 133 4.15 5.31 18.01
CA ARG A 133 3.76 3.99 17.48
C ARG A 133 3.19 3.95 16.05
N LEU A 134 3.27 5.02 15.26
CA LEU A 134 2.77 5.05 13.88
C LEU A 134 3.62 4.27 12.85
N GLY A 135 4.60 3.48 13.27
CA GLY A 135 5.37 2.62 12.36
C GLY A 135 4.57 1.43 11.83
N THR A 136 3.55 0.95 12.56
CA THR A 136 2.79 -0.26 12.18
C THR A 136 1.33 -0.18 12.62
N VAL A 137 0.45 0.34 11.76
CA VAL A 137 -1.02 0.41 11.98
C VAL A 137 -1.70 -0.97 11.76
N SER A 138 -0.97 -2.07 12.01
CA SER A 138 -1.37 -3.45 11.73
C SER A 138 -1.49 -4.34 12.97
N GLY A 139 -1.23 -3.81 14.17
CA GLY A 139 -1.41 -4.57 15.41
C GLY A 139 -2.85 -4.57 15.91
N GLY A 140 -3.44 -5.75 16.07
CA GLY A 140 -4.64 -5.94 16.88
C GLY A 140 -4.36 -5.80 18.39
N PHE A 141 -5.38 -5.50 19.17
CA PHE A 141 -5.28 -5.40 20.63
C PHE A 141 -6.13 -6.48 21.27
N ARG A 142 -5.51 -7.37 22.06
CA ARG A 142 -6.26 -8.38 22.81
C ARG A 142 -7.15 -7.71 23.86
N LEU A 143 -8.46 -7.86 23.68
CA LEU A 143 -9.47 -7.46 24.65
C LEU A 143 -9.45 -8.41 25.85
N ASN A 144 -9.48 -7.85 27.06
CA ASN A 144 -9.73 -8.63 28.27
C ASN A 144 -11.25 -8.91 28.41
N THR A 145 -11.63 -9.78 29.36
CA THR A 145 -13.04 -10.20 29.54
C THR A 145 -13.99 -9.03 29.80
N GLN A 146 -13.56 -8.01 30.54
CA GLN A 146 -14.38 -6.84 30.87
C GLN A 146 -14.54 -5.92 29.65
N GLU A 147 -13.44 -5.63 28.95
CA GLU A 147 -13.44 -4.85 27.70
C GLU A 147 -14.32 -5.51 26.64
N ARG A 148 -14.25 -6.85 26.55
CA ARG A 148 -15.07 -7.63 25.62
C ARG A 148 -16.55 -7.57 25.94
N GLN A 149 -16.94 -7.74 27.22
CA GLN A 149 -18.33 -7.64 27.65
C GLN A 149 -18.92 -6.26 27.37
N GLU A 150 -18.15 -5.21 27.65
CA GLU A 150 -18.64 -3.86 27.45
C GLU A 150 -18.77 -3.49 25.97
N LEU A 151 -17.80 -3.86 25.14
CA LEU A 151 -17.89 -3.61 23.70
C LEU A 151 -19.04 -4.41 23.09
N ALA A 152 -19.22 -5.67 23.53
CA ALA A 152 -20.34 -6.50 23.11
C ALA A 152 -21.68 -5.84 23.46
N GLN A 153 -21.83 -5.31 24.67
CA GLN A 153 -23.05 -4.62 25.08
C GLN A 153 -23.33 -3.36 24.25
N ARG A 154 -22.30 -2.58 23.93
CA ARG A 154 -22.45 -1.34 23.13
C ARG A 154 -22.81 -1.63 21.68
N LEU A 155 -22.25 -2.69 21.11
CA LEU A 155 -22.47 -3.09 19.72
C LEU A 155 -23.67 -4.03 19.54
N ASP A 156 -24.43 -4.32 20.62
CA ASP A 156 -25.52 -5.31 20.65
C ASP A 156 -25.09 -6.69 20.12
N LEU A 157 -23.91 -7.15 20.56
CA LEU A 157 -23.30 -8.43 20.20
C LEU A 157 -23.29 -9.39 21.39
N ALA A 158 -23.25 -10.69 21.07
CA ALA A 158 -22.92 -11.70 22.07
C ALA A 158 -21.45 -11.54 22.53
N THR A 159 -21.15 -11.88 23.78
CA THR A 159 -19.78 -11.76 24.30
C THR A 159 -18.81 -12.68 23.57
N ASP A 160 -19.25 -13.76 22.95
CA ASP A 160 -18.45 -14.69 22.15
C ASP A 160 -18.52 -14.41 20.63
N ASP A 161 -19.07 -13.26 20.21
CA ASP A 161 -19.21 -12.93 18.80
C ASP A 161 -17.84 -12.86 18.08
N PRO A 162 -17.69 -13.48 16.89
CA PRO A 162 -16.43 -13.51 16.15
C PRO A 162 -15.94 -12.12 15.69
N THR A 163 -16.81 -11.11 15.66
CA THR A 163 -16.45 -9.72 15.41
C THR A 163 -15.44 -9.21 16.44
N LEU A 164 -15.61 -9.59 17.71
CA LEU A 164 -14.75 -9.16 18.81
C LEU A 164 -13.35 -9.78 18.69
N ASP A 165 -13.28 -11.02 18.17
CA ASP A 165 -12.01 -11.68 17.85
C ASP A 165 -11.34 -11.03 16.64
N ALA A 166 -12.09 -10.75 15.57
CA ALA A 166 -11.58 -10.05 14.40
C ALA A 166 -11.04 -8.65 14.73
N LEU A 167 -11.71 -7.90 15.62
CA LEU A 167 -11.22 -6.63 16.17
C LEU A 167 -9.91 -6.81 16.96
N SER A 168 -9.87 -7.84 17.82
CA SER A 168 -8.70 -8.15 18.63
C SER A 168 -7.47 -8.54 17.78
N GLU A 169 -7.70 -9.19 16.64
CA GLU A 169 -6.68 -9.57 15.67
C GLU A 169 -6.29 -8.43 14.72
N GLY A 170 -7.04 -7.33 14.68
CA GLY A 170 -6.89 -6.29 13.67
C GLY A 170 -7.32 -6.77 12.27
N ALA A 171 -8.09 -7.85 12.19
CA ALA A 171 -8.58 -8.47 10.96
C ALA A 171 -9.85 -7.76 10.46
N TRP A 172 -9.76 -6.44 10.23
CA TRP A 172 -10.90 -5.59 9.86
C TRP A 172 -11.68 -6.07 8.63
N HIS A 173 -11.00 -6.68 7.65
CA HIS A 173 -11.64 -7.29 6.47
C HIS A 173 -12.62 -8.44 6.82
N ARG A 174 -12.51 -9.05 8.01
CA ARG A 174 -13.44 -10.11 8.46
C ARG A 174 -14.71 -9.55 9.11
N ILE A 175 -14.71 -8.26 9.46
CA ILE A 175 -15.85 -7.61 10.11
C ILE A 175 -16.81 -7.12 9.02
N PRO A 176 -18.11 -7.46 9.07
CA PRO A 176 -19.09 -6.94 8.11
C PRO A 176 -19.05 -5.41 8.02
N PHE A 177 -19.20 -4.84 6.83
CA PHE A 177 -19.05 -3.38 6.66
C PHE A 177 -20.04 -2.58 7.53
N ALA A 178 -21.30 -3.03 7.63
CA ALA A 178 -22.30 -2.42 8.51
C ALA A 178 -21.85 -2.40 9.97
N MET A 179 -21.16 -3.45 10.42
CA MET A 179 -20.60 -3.51 11.76
C MET A 179 -19.41 -2.56 11.92
N GLN A 180 -18.57 -2.38 10.90
CA GLN A 180 -17.50 -1.36 10.94
C GLN A 180 -18.06 0.07 11.06
N LEU A 181 -19.22 0.35 10.47
CA LEU A 181 -19.91 1.63 10.63
C LEU A 181 -20.46 1.80 12.06
N ALA A 182 -21.09 0.78 12.63
CA ALA A 182 -21.55 0.80 14.02
C ALA A 182 -20.39 1.01 15.01
N ILE A 183 -19.25 0.34 14.76
CA ILE A 183 -18.03 0.53 15.54
C ILE A 183 -17.50 1.97 15.37
N ALA A 184 -17.52 2.52 14.16
CA ALA A 184 -17.11 3.90 13.93
C ALA A 184 -17.97 4.91 14.71
N GLU A 185 -19.29 4.70 14.72
CA GLU A 185 -20.23 5.53 15.49
C GLU A 185 -19.95 5.45 17.00
N GLU A 186 -19.80 4.25 17.55
CA GLU A 186 -19.49 4.02 18.97
C GLU A 186 -18.15 4.64 19.41
N LEU A 187 -17.17 4.68 18.50
CA LEU A 187 -15.86 5.26 18.76
C LEU A 187 -15.82 6.78 18.48
N GLY A 188 -16.90 7.39 17.99
CA GLY A 188 -16.93 8.78 17.57
C GLY A 188 -16.02 9.08 16.37
N ALA A 189 -15.72 8.06 15.57
CA ALA A 189 -14.93 8.22 14.35
C ALA A 189 -15.76 8.85 13.22
N GLN A 190 -15.11 9.59 12.33
CA GLN A 190 -15.79 10.25 11.23
C GLN A 190 -16.43 9.22 10.28
N ALA A 191 -17.71 9.42 9.96
CA ALA A 191 -18.41 8.64 8.95
C ALA A 191 -17.76 8.83 7.57
N PRO A 192 -17.74 7.78 6.72
CA PRO A 192 -17.18 7.91 5.38
C PRO A 192 -18.02 8.87 4.52
N GLU A 193 -17.35 9.75 3.76
CA GLU A 193 -18.03 10.68 2.85
C GLU A 193 -18.77 9.95 1.71
N HIS A 194 -18.20 8.83 1.26
CA HIS A 194 -18.76 7.99 0.19
C HIS A 194 -18.91 6.53 0.68
N PRO A 195 -19.98 6.21 1.44
CA PRO A 195 -20.15 4.90 2.05
C PRO A 195 -20.17 3.76 1.04
N ASP A 196 -20.79 3.94 -0.13
CA ASP A 196 -20.84 2.92 -1.18
C ASP A 196 -19.47 2.59 -1.75
N LEU A 197 -18.61 3.60 -1.91
CA LEU A 197 -17.25 3.44 -2.44
C LEU A 197 -16.35 2.73 -1.42
N VAL A 198 -16.50 3.08 -0.14
CA VAL A 198 -15.83 2.39 0.97
C VAL A 198 -16.31 0.95 1.08
N ALA A 199 -17.61 0.68 0.94
CA ALA A 199 -18.17 -0.68 0.96
C ALA A 199 -17.62 -1.55 -0.17
N ALA A 200 -17.52 -0.99 -1.39
CA ALA A 200 -16.89 -1.66 -2.52
C ALA A 200 -15.39 -1.95 -2.26
N GLY A 201 -14.68 -1.03 -1.61
CA GLY A 201 -13.30 -1.23 -1.18
C GLY A 201 -13.15 -2.32 -0.12
N HIS A 202 -14.07 -2.37 0.85
CA HIS A 202 -14.14 -3.44 1.84
C HIS A 202 -14.34 -4.81 1.17
N HIS A 203 -15.25 -4.91 0.21
CA HIS A 203 -15.47 -6.13 -0.55
C HIS A 203 -14.21 -6.56 -1.33
N ALA A 204 -13.51 -5.60 -1.96
CA ALA A 204 -12.22 -5.88 -2.61
C ALA A 204 -11.17 -6.40 -1.62
N ALA A 205 -11.11 -5.83 -0.40
CA ALA A 205 -10.22 -6.32 0.66
C ALA A 205 -10.58 -7.75 1.11
N GLN A 206 -11.87 -8.09 1.18
CA GLN A 206 -12.34 -9.45 1.47
C GLN A 206 -11.91 -10.45 0.39
N GLN A 207 -12.12 -10.10 -0.87
CA GLN A 207 -11.68 -10.92 -2.01
C GLN A 207 -10.16 -11.12 -1.99
N ALA A 208 -9.39 -10.05 -1.80
CA ALA A 208 -7.93 -10.14 -1.71
C ALA A 208 -7.47 -11.03 -0.53
N ALA A 209 -8.16 -10.99 0.61
CA ALA A 209 -7.85 -11.85 1.74
C ALA A 209 -8.14 -13.33 1.45
N GLN A 210 -9.23 -13.64 0.74
CA GLN A 210 -9.57 -15.00 0.30
C GLN A 210 -8.55 -15.52 -0.73
N GLU A 211 -8.11 -14.67 -1.64
CA GLU A 211 -7.16 -14.98 -2.70
C GLU A 211 -5.68 -14.93 -2.25
N LYS A 212 -5.41 -14.58 -0.98
CA LYS A 212 -4.03 -14.49 -0.44
C LYS A 212 -3.19 -15.73 -0.77
N HIS A 213 -3.80 -16.91 -0.67
CA HIS A 213 -3.14 -18.17 -0.99
C HIS A 213 -2.78 -18.28 -2.49
N LEU A 214 -3.65 -17.81 -3.39
CA LEU A 214 -3.41 -17.79 -4.83
C LEU A 214 -2.31 -16.79 -5.21
N VAL A 215 -2.27 -15.62 -4.55
CA VAL A 215 -1.21 -14.63 -4.76
C VAL A 215 0.13 -15.20 -4.28
N SER A 216 0.17 -15.79 -3.08
CA SER A 216 1.36 -16.48 -2.58
C SER A 216 1.79 -17.62 -3.49
N GLN A 217 0.84 -18.43 -3.99
CA GLN A 217 1.13 -19.51 -4.92
C GLN A 217 1.66 -19.00 -6.26
N ARG A 218 1.07 -17.95 -6.84
CA ARG A 218 1.56 -17.36 -8.10
C ARG A 218 2.92 -16.70 -7.96
N LEU A 219 3.18 -16.02 -6.84
CA LEU A 219 4.50 -15.47 -6.54
C LEU A 219 5.54 -16.59 -6.38
N HIS A 220 5.16 -17.69 -5.73
CA HIS A 220 5.99 -18.89 -5.65
C HIS A 220 6.22 -19.53 -7.03
N GLU A 221 5.19 -19.69 -7.86
CA GLU A 221 5.33 -20.20 -9.22
C GLU A 221 6.19 -19.29 -10.11
N GLN A 222 6.09 -17.96 -9.95
CA GLN A 222 6.94 -17.01 -10.64
C GLN A 222 8.39 -17.08 -10.15
N SER A 223 8.63 -17.17 -8.84
CA SER A 223 9.99 -17.36 -8.32
C SER A 223 10.60 -18.67 -8.82
N LEU A 224 9.80 -19.73 -8.92
CA LEU A 224 10.20 -21.01 -9.50
C LEU A 224 10.60 -20.92 -10.99
N ARG A 225 9.95 -20.06 -11.78
CA ARG A 225 10.29 -19.83 -13.20
C ARG A 225 11.64 -19.13 -13.39
N HIS A 226 12.09 -18.38 -12.38
CA HIS A 226 13.37 -17.68 -12.39
C HIS A 226 14.50 -18.51 -11.75
N TYR A 227 14.22 -19.69 -11.20
CA TYR A 227 15.25 -20.63 -10.75
C TYR A 227 15.77 -21.52 -11.89
N LEU A 228 17.02 -21.98 -11.76
CA LEU A 228 17.56 -22.99 -12.66
C LEU A 228 16.70 -24.29 -12.63
N PRO A 229 16.36 -24.87 -13.80
CA PRO A 229 15.78 -26.21 -13.91
C PRO A 229 16.59 -27.25 -13.11
N THR A 230 15.94 -28.32 -12.58
CA THR A 230 16.59 -29.28 -11.65
C THR A 230 17.85 -29.92 -12.24
N HIS A 231 17.80 -30.26 -13.52
CA HIS A 231 18.93 -30.85 -14.23
C HIS A 231 20.07 -29.83 -14.38
N LEU A 232 19.77 -28.55 -14.62
CA LEU A 232 20.77 -27.49 -14.64
C LEU A 232 21.35 -27.22 -13.25
N VAL A 233 20.54 -27.29 -12.18
CA VAL A 233 21.05 -27.22 -10.79
C VAL A 233 22.08 -28.33 -10.53
N GLN A 234 21.78 -29.57 -10.91
CA GLN A 234 22.70 -30.70 -10.72
C GLN A 234 23.99 -30.55 -11.54
N VAL A 235 23.88 -30.17 -12.82
CA VAL A 235 25.03 -29.96 -13.71
C VAL A 235 25.90 -28.80 -13.23
N THR A 236 25.29 -27.66 -12.90
CA THR A 236 26.02 -26.48 -12.39
C THR A 236 26.68 -26.78 -11.04
N ARG A 237 26.00 -27.49 -10.14
CA ARG A 237 26.60 -27.94 -8.86
C ARG A 237 27.83 -28.80 -9.09
N LEU A 238 27.73 -29.83 -9.94
CA LEU A 238 28.86 -30.72 -10.25
C LEU A 238 30.03 -29.93 -10.86
N ALA A 239 29.75 -29.03 -11.82
CA ALA A 239 30.77 -28.19 -12.44
C ALA A 239 31.48 -27.28 -11.42
N LEU A 240 30.74 -26.66 -10.50
CA LEU A 240 31.31 -25.79 -9.46
C LEU A 240 32.13 -26.58 -8.43
N VAL A 241 31.68 -27.77 -8.02
CA VAL A 241 32.45 -28.64 -7.12
C VAL A 241 33.78 -29.05 -7.76
N SER A 242 33.76 -29.44 -9.04
CA SER A 242 34.99 -29.78 -9.78
C SER A 242 35.91 -28.56 -9.94
N LEU A 243 35.37 -27.39 -10.27
CA LEU A 243 36.12 -26.14 -10.40
C LEU A 243 36.77 -25.74 -9.07
N ARG A 244 36.04 -25.91 -7.96
CA ARG A 244 36.55 -25.65 -6.61
C ARG A 244 37.75 -26.53 -6.28
N GLN A 245 37.65 -27.84 -6.53
CA GLN A 245 38.75 -28.79 -6.29
C GLN A 245 40.00 -28.44 -7.12
N GLN A 246 39.80 -28.10 -8.41
CA GLN A 246 40.89 -27.67 -9.29
C GLN A 246 41.56 -26.39 -8.80
N ARG A 247 40.80 -25.38 -8.39
CA ARG A 247 41.34 -24.12 -7.86
C ARG A 247 42.08 -24.32 -6.54
N SER A 248 41.54 -25.13 -5.65
CA SER A 248 42.18 -25.48 -4.37
C SER A 248 43.53 -26.16 -4.60
N TYR A 249 43.60 -27.13 -5.52
CA TYR A 249 44.86 -27.78 -5.91
C TYR A 249 45.89 -26.79 -6.49
N GLN A 250 45.42 -25.77 -7.23
CA GLN A 250 46.25 -24.71 -7.79
C GLN A 250 46.60 -23.58 -6.79
N GLY A 251 46.18 -23.68 -5.52
CA GLY A 251 46.38 -22.62 -4.52
C GLY A 251 45.63 -21.31 -4.83
N LYS A 252 44.60 -21.35 -5.68
CA LYS A 252 43.79 -20.19 -6.08
C LYS A 252 42.59 -20.01 -5.14
N SER A 253 42.11 -18.77 -5.05
CA SER A 253 40.92 -18.43 -4.26
C SER A 253 39.67 -19.19 -4.73
N THR A 254 38.95 -19.81 -3.80
CA THR A 254 37.68 -20.52 -4.04
C THR A 254 36.45 -19.72 -3.62
N THR A 255 36.60 -18.51 -3.07
CA THR A 255 35.51 -17.74 -2.46
C THR A 255 34.30 -17.58 -3.39
N ALA A 256 34.50 -17.14 -4.63
CA ALA A 256 33.41 -16.95 -5.59
C ALA A 256 32.73 -18.26 -6.00
N VAL A 257 33.50 -19.36 -6.10
CA VAL A 257 32.95 -20.69 -6.43
C VAL A 257 32.10 -21.22 -5.28
N ASP A 258 32.57 -20.98 -4.06
CA ASP A 258 31.88 -21.40 -2.87
C ASP A 258 30.59 -20.56 -2.63
N ASP A 259 30.62 -19.26 -2.94
CA ASP A 259 29.46 -18.37 -2.88
C ASP A 259 28.39 -18.75 -3.93
N ALA A 260 28.81 -19.14 -5.14
CA ALA A 260 27.92 -19.66 -6.18
C ALA A 260 27.26 -21.00 -5.78
N LEU A 261 28.02 -21.91 -5.15
CA LEU A 261 27.48 -23.17 -4.62
C LEU A 261 26.42 -22.93 -3.53
N GLU A 262 26.65 -21.94 -2.67
CA GLU A 262 25.73 -21.56 -1.59
C GLU A 262 24.43 -20.95 -2.13
N LEU A 263 24.51 -20.10 -3.16
CA LEU A 263 23.34 -19.55 -3.84
C LEU A 263 22.49 -20.64 -4.49
N ILE A 264 23.11 -21.55 -5.23
CA ILE A 264 22.41 -22.68 -5.88
C ILE A 264 21.76 -23.60 -4.84
N TRP A 265 22.42 -23.84 -3.71
CA TRP A 265 21.86 -24.64 -2.63
C TRP A 265 20.63 -23.97 -1.99
N ARG A 266 20.69 -22.67 -1.71
CA ARG A 266 19.55 -21.92 -1.16
C ARG A 266 18.35 -21.91 -2.13
N GLN A 267 18.61 -21.79 -3.43
CA GLN A 267 17.57 -21.96 -4.46
C GLN A 267 16.95 -23.37 -4.45
N HIS A 268 17.78 -24.41 -4.27
CA HIS A 268 17.30 -25.79 -4.17
C HIS A 268 16.44 -26.02 -2.92
N LEU A 269 16.81 -25.47 -1.76
CA LEU A 269 16.03 -25.55 -0.53
C LEU A 269 14.66 -24.88 -0.65
N LEU A 270 14.63 -23.65 -1.19
CA LEU A 270 13.40 -22.90 -1.44
C LEU A 270 12.45 -23.66 -2.37
N ARG A 271 12.98 -24.35 -3.38
CA ARG A 271 12.20 -25.18 -4.30
C ARG A 271 11.52 -26.38 -3.65
N HIS A 272 12.12 -26.94 -2.61
CA HIS A 272 11.61 -28.13 -1.94
C HIS A 272 10.80 -27.82 -0.67
N ASN A 273 10.45 -26.55 -0.44
CA ASN A 273 9.70 -26.09 0.73
C ASN A 273 10.30 -26.58 2.06
N ARG A 274 11.63 -26.74 2.09
CA ARG A 274 12.35 -27.06 3.31
C ARG A 274 12.74 -25.74 3.95
N GLU A 275 11.88 -25.22 4.81
CA GLU A 275 12.21 -24.13 5.72
C GLU A 275 13.28 -24.63 6.70
N HIS A 276 14.54 -24.40 6.35
CA HIS A 276 15.62 -24.44 7.32
C HIS A 276 16.09 -23.00 7.51
N GLU A 277 15.64 -22.36 8.59
CA GLU A 277 16.16 -21.05 9.05
C GLU A 277 17.66 -21.12 9.36
N THR A 278 18.17 -22.33 9.62
CA THR A 278 19.57 -22.60 9.92
C THR A 278 20.16 -23.50 8.86
N PRO A 279 21.18 -23.05 8.12
CA PRO A 279 21.96 -23.93 7.26
C PRO A 279 22.57 -25.07 8.11
N PRO A 280 22.72 -26.30 7.59
CA PRO A 280 23.26 -27.40 8.38
C PRO A 280 24.63 -27.05 8.97
N ALA A 281 24.79 -27.31 10.27
CA ALA A 281 25.88 -26.80 11.11
C ALA A 281 27.29 -27.33 10.78
N GLY A 282 27.42 -28.27 9.85
CA GLY A 282 28.71 -28.76 9.40
C GLY A 282 28.59 -29.94 8.45
N PHE A 283 29.52 -29.98 7.50
CA PHE A 283 29.84 -31.05 6.54
C PHE A 283 28.67 -31.86 5.98
N CYS A 284 28.20 -31.48 4.79
CA CYS A 284 27.49 -32.39 3.89
C CYS A 284 28.41 -32.63 2.69
N GLU A 285 28.51 -33.86 2.18
CA GLU A 285 29.12 -34.16 0.86
C GLU A 285 28.57 -33.27 -0.27
N GLU A 286 27.47 -32.55 -0.01
CA GLU A 286 26.76 -31.75 -0.97
C GLU A 286 27.27 -30.33 -1.22
N THR A 287 27.85 -29.66 -0.22
CA THR A 287 28.23 -28.23 -0.31
C THR A 287 29.70 -27.95 -0.03
N GLY A 288 30.41 -28.85 0.66
CA GLY A 288 31.86 -28.76 0.87
C GLY A 288 32.37 -27.58 1.72
N ARG A 289 31.49 -26.83 2.41
CA ARG A 289 31.85 -25.70 3.30
C ARG A 289 31.68 -26.07 4.80
N THR A 290 32.49 -25.42 5.65
CA THR A 290 32.42 -25.52 7.12
C THR A 290 31.72 -24.32 7.77
N HIS A 291 31.50 -23.23 7.04
CA HIS A 291 30.86 -21.99 7.49
C HIS A 291 29.98 -21.43 6.39
N TRP A 292 28.86 -20.81 6.77
CA TRP A 292 27.89 -20.21 5.86
C TRP A 292 28.06 -18.69 5.80
N THR A 293 27.88 -18.11 4.62
CA THR A 293 28.03 -16.67 4.43
C THR A 293 26.67 -15.99 4.65
N PRO A 294 26.56 -14.95 5.49
CA PRO A 294 25.32 -14.19 5.63
C PRO A 294 24.77 -13.74 4.28
N ILE A 295 23.45 -13.81 4.07
CA ILE A 295 22.85 -13.50 2.75
C ILE A 295 23.19 -12.08 2.31
N GLU A 296 23.23 -11.15 3.25
CA GLU A 296 23.55 -9.74 3.03
C GLU A 296 24.99 -9.57 2.52
N THR A 297 25.92 -10.40 2.99
CA THR A 297 27.31 -10.39 2.54
C THR A 297 27.47 -10.99 1.14
N LEU A 298 26.69 -12.02 0.81
CA LEU A 298 26.67 -12.59 -0.55
C LEU A 298 26.10 -11.59 -1.56
N LEU A 299 24.99 -10.94 -1.22
CA LEU A 299 24.34 -9.95 -2.08
C LEU A 299 25.20 -8.70 -2.27
N ALA A 300 25.90 -8.23 -1.23
CA ALA A 300 26.83 -7.11 -1.34
C ALA A 300 27.99 -7.41 -2.30
N ARG A 301 28.61 -8.59 -2.19
CA ARG A 301 29.70 -9.00 -3.10
C ARG A 301 29.25 -9.15 -4.55
N TYR A 302 28.01 -9.62 -4.76
CA TYR A 302 27.45 -9.76 -6.10
C TYR A 302 27.11 -8.40 -6.72
N HIS A 303 26.68 -7.42 -5.90
CA HIS A 303 26.46 -6.05 -6.33
C HIS A 303 27.75 -5.29 -6.63
N ASP A 304 28.84 -5.56 -5.89
CA ASP A 304 30.14 -4.92 -6.15
C ASP A 304 30.84 -5.47 -7.42
N ASP A 305 30.50 -6.69 -7.87
CA ASP A 305 31.01 -7.28 -9.13
C ASP A 305 30.34 -6.64 -10.38
N ASP A 306 29.19 -5.98 -10.25
CA ASP A 306 28.47 -5.32 -11.37
C ASP A 306 29.12 -3.99 -11.80
N ASP A 307 29.93 -3.35 -10.94
CA ASP A 307 30.53 -2.03 -11.20
C ASP A 307 31.84 -2.08 -12.03
N GLU A 308 32.42 -3.26 -12.30
CA GLU A 308 33.64 -3.41 -13.12
C GLU A 308 33.45 -4.14 -14.48
N GLY A 309 32.25 -4.57 -14.89
CA GLY A 309 32.20 -5.51 -16.04
C GLY A 309 30.99 -5.60 -16.96
N ASP A 310 29.78 -5.15 -16.60
CA ASP A 310 28.60 -5.40 -17.45
C ASP A 310 28.04 -4.11 -18.07
N GLU A 311 28.74 -3.64 -19.11
CA GLU A 311 28.06 -2.95 -20.20
C GLU A 311 26.97 -3.87 -20.77
N ARG A 312 25.76 -3.70 -20.23
CA ARG A 312 24.47 -3.93 -20.88
C ARG A 312 24.38 -5.24 -21.70
N TYR A 313 23.57 -6.17 -21.20
CA TYR A 313 22.60 -6.88 -22.05
C TYR A 313 21.63 -5.87 -22.70
N GLN A 314 22.15 -5.05 -23.60
CA GLN A 314 21.38 -4.34 -24.60
C GLN A 314 20.87 -5.42 -25.54
N SER A 315 19.58 -5.72 -25.39
CA SER A 315 18.69 -6.22 -26.44
C SER A 315 19.39 -7.01 -27.55
N LEU A 316 19.39 -8.34 -27.47
CA LEU A 316 19.51 -9.14 -28.68
C LEU A 316 18.26 -8.85 -29.54
N PRO A 317 18.40 -8.27 -30.74
CA PRO A 317 17.30 -8.24 -31.70
C PRO A 317 17.26 -9.61 -32.39
N GLY A 318 16.12 -10.29 -32.26
CA GLY A 318 15.78 -11.44 -33.09
C GLY A 318 15.74 -12.78 -32.35
N ILE A 319 14.63 -13.03 -31.65
CA ILE A 319 13.75 -14.21 -31.84
C ILE A 319 12.30 -13.72 -31.67
#